data_AF-A0A8T4SJK2-F1
#
_entry.id   AF-A0A8T4SJK2-F1
#
_cell.length_a   1.000
_cell.length_b   1.000
_cell.length_c   1.000
_cell.angle_alpha   90.00
_cell.angle_beta   90.00
_cell.angle_gamma   90.00
#
_symmetry.space_group_name_H-M   'P 1'
#
loop_
_entity.id
_entity.type
_entity.pdbx_description
1 polymer ?
#
loop_
_entity_poly.entity_id
_entity_poly.type
_entity_poly.pdbx_seq_one_letter_code
_entity_poly.pdbx_strand_id
1 'polypeptide(L)'
;MSFLFTHLIVGWITGKCFEFISRKKLSTYTWLFLLAGTIIPDLDFLIDWTFKTDIHRMITHSLTFAVIFPLFVYGLLWLMKDKKSQYCALALSIGITTHFLMDMQSHRGVALLWPSPIIFSYKGLSLIDHALPSMFNSSYQQTIHFLKHILWDTALGIAWLFYLGLRKKIRF
;
A
#
# COMPACT_ATOMS: atom_id res chain seq x y z
N MET A 1 -0.78 -10.82 -7.25
CA MET A 1 -0.84 -9.68 -6.32
C MET A 1 0.58 -9.38 -5.95
N SER A 2 1.00 -8.12 -5.96
CA SER A 2 2.22 -7.76 -5.26
C SER A 2 1.99 -8.03 -3.78
N PHE A 3 2.96 -8.68 -3.15
CA PHE A 3 2.89 -8.99 -1.73
C PHE A 3 3.58 -7.89 -0.93
N LEU A 4 3.30 -7.83 0.37
CA LEU A 4 3.77 -6.81 1.32
C LEU A 4 5.27 -6.49 1.15
N PHE A 5 6.12 -7.50 1.01
CA PHE A 5 7.56 -7.33 0.87
C PHE A 5 7.93 -6.54 -0.39
N THR A 6 7.25 -6.81 -1.50
CA THR A 6 7.50 -6.09 -2.77
C THR A 6 7.14 -4.62 -2.62
N HIS A 7 6.00 -4.30 -2.01
CA HIS A 7 5.58 -2.92 -1.76
C HIS A 7 6.57 -2.18 -0.84
N LEU A 8 7.07 -2.87 0.20
CA LEU A 8 8.10 -2.32 1.08
C LEU A 8 9.42 -2.03 0.37
N ILE A 9 9.86 -2.93 -0.52
CA ILE A 9 11.07 -2.72 -1.33
C ILE A 9 10.91 -1.48 -2.20
N VAL A 10 9.78 -1.34 -2.88
CA VAL A 10 9.52 -0.19 -3.75
C VAL A 10 9.47 1.08 -2.94
N GLY A 11 8.75 1.10 -1.81
CA GLY A 11 8.71 2.25 -0.89
C GLY A 11 10.10 2.65 -0.39
N TRP A 12 10.94 1.66 -0.04
CA TRP A 12 12.31 1.92 0.37
C TRP A 12 13.18 2.50 -0.73
N ILE A 13 13.10 1.95 -1.95
CA ILE A 13 13.83 2.46 -3.13
C ILE A 13 13.39 3.90 -3.40
N THR A 14 12.09 4.18 -3.39
CA THR A 14 11.55 5.53 -3.56
C THR A 14 12.11 6.51 -2.52
N GLY A 15 12.13 6.11 -1.25
CA GLY A 15 12.72 6.92 -0.19
C GLY A 15 14.23 7.15 -0.40
N LYS A 16 14.96 6.13 -0.86
CA LYS A 16 16.39 6.26 -1.18
C LYS A 16 16.67 7.16 -2.38
N CYS A 17 15.88 7.05 -3.44
CA CYS A 17 15.96 7.95 -4.58
C CYS A 17 15.69 9.40 -4.15
N PHE A 18 14.72 9.62 -3.28
CA PHE A 18 14.47 10.95 -2.73
C PHE A 18 15.66 11.48 -1.90
N GLU A 19 16.26 10.67 -1.02
CA GLU A 19 17.47 11.07 -0.28
C GLU A 19 18.62 11.43 -1.21
N PHE A 20 18.78 10.67 -2.30
CA PHE A 20 19.82 10.88 -3.29
C PHE A 20 19.62 12.19 -4.07
N ILE A 21 18.41 12.44 -4.58
CA ILE A 21 18.08 13.63 -5.36
C ILE A 21 18.11 14.90 -4.50
N SER A 22 17.49 14.84 -3.31
CA SER A 22 17.40 16.01 -2.41
C SER A 22 18.69 16.30 -1.65
N ARG A 23 19.65 15.35 -1.66
CA ARG A 23 20.87 15.36 -0.83
C ARG A 23 20.58 15.52 0.67
N LYS A 24 19.35 15.22 1.10
CA LYS A 24 18.89 15.31 2.49
C LYS A 24 18.47 13.93 2.99
N LYS A 25 18.75 13.65 4.25
CA LYS A 25 18.28 12.43 4.90
C LYS A 25 16.82 12.57 5.29
N LEU A 26 16.04 11.52 5.03
CA LEU A 26 14.66 11.45 5.49
C LEU A 26 14.65 11.31 7.02
N SER A 27 13.70 11.98 7.66
CA SER A 27 13.48 11.84 9.10
C SER A 27 12.83 10.49 9.41
N THR A 28 12.90 10.06 10.68
CA THR A 28 12.19 8.87 11.16
C THR A 28 10.71 8.88 10.80
N TYR A 29 10.02 9.97 11.11
CA TYR A 29 8.59 10.09 10.82
C TYR A 29 8.31 10.02 9.31
N THR A 30 9.16 10.63 8.48
CA THR A 30 8.99 10.56 7.02
C THR A 30 9.16 9.14 6.50
N TRP A 31 10.13 8.38 7.02
CA TRP A 31 10.29 6.96 6.70
C TRP A 31 9.07 6.13 7.14
N LEU A 32 8.59 6.36 8.36
CA LEU A 32 7.42 5.66 8.89
C LEU A 32 6.18 5.90 8.03
N PHE A 33 5.86 7.15 7.71
CA PHE A 33 4.70 7.48 6.89
C PHE A 33 4.83 6.99 5.46
N LEU A 34 6.04 7.01 4.88
CA LEU A 34 6.29 6.46 3.54
C LEU A 34 5.98 4.96 3.49
N LEU A 35 6.55 4.18 4.42
CA LEU A 35 6.35 2.73 4.47
C LEU A 35 4.93 2.37 4.92
N ALA A 36 4.33 3.13 5.83
CA ALA A 36 2.93 2.96 6.18
C ALA A 36 2.02 3.17 4.96
N GLY A 37 2.30 4.19 4.13
CA GLY A 37 1.57 4.43 2.89
C GLY A 37 1.62 3.25 1.92
N THR A 38 2.73 2.50 1.90
CA THR A 38 2.83 1.28 1.07
C THR A 38 2.02 0.09 1.58
N ILE A 39 1.52 0.13 2.81
CA ILE A 39 0.79 -0.98 3.46
C ILE A 39 -0.68 -0.63 3.69
N ILE A 40 -1.01 0.62 4.00
CA ILE A 40 -2.37 1.06 4.37
C ILE A 40 -3.45 0.62 3.37
N PRO A 41 -3.24 0.71 2.04
CA PRO A 41 -4.23 0.22 1.09
C PRO A 41 -4.59 -1.25 1.27
N ASP A 42 -3.70 -2.06 1.85
CA ASP A 42 -3.93 -3.47 2.10
C ASP A 42 -4.51 -3.78 3.51
N LEU A 43 -4.65 -2.79 4.39
CA LEU A 43 -5.06 -3.01 5.78
C LEU A 43 -6.53 -3.42 5.95
N ASP A 44 -7.41 -2.96 5.05
CA ASP A 44 -8.83 -3.31 5.04
C ASP A 44 -9.12 -4.73 4.53
N PHE A 45 -8.08 -5.49 4.18
CA PHE A 45 -8.20 -6.90 3.84
C PHE A 45 -8.73 -7.72 5.03
N LEU A 46 -8.45 -7.27 6.26
CA LEU A 46 -9.02 -7.87 7.47
C LEU A 46 -10.55 -7.72 7.53
N ILE A 47 -11.09 -6.64 6.96
CA ILE A 47 -12.53 -6.40 6.88
C ILE A 47 -13.13 -7.38 5.87
N ASP A 48 -12.55 -7.48 4.68
CA ASP A 48 -12.96 -8.46 3.67
C ASP A 48 -12.88 -9.90 4.20
N TRP A 49 -11.87 -10.22 5.02
CA TRP A 49 -11.80 -11.51 5.67
C TRP A 49 -12.92 -11.72 6.69
N THR A 50 -13.14 -10.75 7.57
CA THR A 50 -14.13 -10.87 8.64
C THR A 50 -15.56 -10.96 8.09
N PHE A 51 -15.88 -10.20 7.05
CA PHE A 51 -17.23 -10.06 6.51
C PHE A 51 -17.47 -10.82 5.21
N LYS A 52 -16.45 -11.51 4.66
CA LYS A 52 -16.51 -12.21 3.37
C LYS A 52 -16.99 -11.31 2.23
N THR A 53 -16.48 -10.09 2.21
CA THR A 53 -16.73 -9.08 1.15
C THR A 53 -15.55 -9.01 0.19
N ASP A 54 -15.72 -8.31 -0.93
CA ASP A 54 -14.65 -7.96 -1.89
C ASP A 54 -14.49 -6.43 -2.01
N ILE A 55 -14.73 -5.71 -0.91
CA ILE A 55 -14.75 -4.23 -0.88
C ILE A 55 -13.33 -3.67 -0.82
N HIS A 56 -12.36 -4.46 -0.35
CA HIS A 56 -10.92 -4.12 -0.25
C HIS A 56 -10.35 -3.55 -1.54
N ARG A 57 -10.78 -4.10 -2.66
CA ARG A 57 -10.28 -3.69 -3.98
C ARG A 57 -11.08 -2.55 -4.62
N MET A 58 -12.18 -2.15 -4.00
CA MET A 58 -13.02 -1.05 -4.46
C MET A 58 -12.71 0.26 -3.73
N ILE A 59 -12.58 0.23 -2.41
CA ILE A 59 -12.43 1.47 -1.62
C ILE A 59 -10.97 1.88 -1.55
N THR A 60 -10.12 1.09 -0.89
CA THR A 60 -8.74 1.48 -0.58
C THR A 60 -7.80 1.39 -1.78
N HIS A 61 -8.17 0.61 -2.79
CA HIS A 61 -7.50 0.53 -4.08
C HIS A 61 -8.18 1.41 -5.14
N SER A 62 -8.76 2.55 -4.76
CA SER A 62 -9.31 3.53 -5.70
C SER A 62 -8.48 4.79 -5.81
N LEU A 63 -8.38 5.41 -6.99
CA LEU A 63 -7.73 6.72 -7.13
C LEU A 63 -8.37 7.77 -6.21
N THR A 64 -9.68 7.66 -5.98
CA THR A 64 -10.42 8.44 -4.98
C THR A 64 -9.77 8.33 -3.60
N PHE A 65 -9.47 7.12 -3.14
CA PHE A 65 -8.78 6.90 -1.86
C PHE A 65 -7.35 7.46 -1.86
N ALA A 66 -6.58 7.25 -2.93
CA ALA A 66 -5.21 7.78 -3.04
C ALA A 66 -5.12 9.30 -2.96
N VAL A 67 -6.20 10.02 -3.29
CA VAL A 67 -6.27 11.47 -3.14
C VAL A 67 -6.87 11.87 -1.79
N ILE A 68 -8.02 11.31 -1.43
CA ILE A 68 -8.78 11.73 -0.24
C ILE A 68 -8.04 11.36 1.05
N PHE A 69 -7.49 10.16 1.15
CA PHE A 69 -6.90 9.69 2.40
C PHE A 69 -5.67 10.50 2.81
N PRO A 70 -4.68 10.78 1.93
CA PRO A 70 -3.59 11.65 2.31
C PRO A 70 -4.00 13.09 2.59
N LEU A 71 -5.01 13.63 1.91
CA LEU A 71 -5.56 14.96 2.21
C LEU A 71 -6.21 15.00 3.60
N PHE A 72 -6.92 13.94 3.97
CA PHE A 72 -7.50 13.79 5.31
C PHE A 72 -6.40 13.74 6.38
N VAL A 73 -5.37 12.91 6.18
CA VAL A 73 -4.22 12.85 7.12
C VAL A 73 -3.48 14.19 7.18
N TYR A 74 -3.30 14.87 6.04
CA TYR A 74 -2.75 16.22 6.01
C TYR A 74 -3.58 17.20 6.85
N GLY A 75 -4.90 17.20 6.69
CA GLY A 75 -5.81 18.04 7.47
C GLY A 75 -5.73 17.78 8.98
N LEU A 76 -5.72 16.51 9.38
CA LEU A 76 -5.55 16.12 10.79
C LEU A 76 -4.22 16.62 11.37
N LEU A 77 -3.12 16.38 10.67
CA LEU A 77 -1.80 16.80 11.15
C LEU A 77 -1.63 18.33 11.12
N TRP A 78 -2.31 19.03 10.20
CA TRP A 78 -2.36 20.49 10.17
C TRP A 78 -3.07 21.07 11.40
N LEU A 79 -4.17 20.46 11.85
CA LEU A 79 -4.87 20.86 13.08
C LEU A 79 -3.99 20.71 14.33
N MET A 80 -3.06 19.75 14.32
CA MET A 80 -2.08 19.55 15.39
C MET A 80 -0.94 20.60 15.39
N LYS A 81 -0.94 21.56 14.44
CA LYS A 81 0.05 22.64 14.30
C LYS A 81 1.51 22.18 14.19
N ASP A 82 1.76 20.92 13.84
CA ASP A 82 3.11 20.41 13.63
C ASP A 82 3.60 20.81 12.23
N LYS A 83 4.67 21.62 12.13
CA LYS A 83 5.25 21.99 10.81
C LYS A 83 5.84 20.79 10.06
N LYS A 84 6.16 19.68 10.74
CA LYS A 84 6.63 18.43 10.11
C LYS A 84 5.49 17.61 9.49
N SER A 85 4.23 17.97 9.78
CA SER A 85 3.01 17.34 9.25
C SER A 85 2.99 17.19 7.73
N GLN A 86 3.36 18.25 7.02
CA GLN A 86 3.26 18.34 5.57
C GLN A 86 4.14 17.29 4.89
N TYR A 87 5.35 17.08 5.42
CA TYR A 87 6.28 16.07 4.89
C TYR A 87 5.82 14.65 5.19
N CYS A 88 5.17 14.42 6.32
CA CYS A 88 4.65 13.10 6.68
C CYS A 88 3.45 12.73 5.81
N ALA A 89 2.50 13.66 5.61
CA ALA A 89 1.38 13.45 4.70
C ALA A 89 1.84 13.26 3.25
N LEU A 90 2.82 14.05 2.78
CA LEU A 90 3.40 13.86 1.45
C LEU A 90 4.06 12.49 1.30
N ALA A 91 4.83 12.05 2.30
CA ALA A 91 5.45 10.73 2.30
C ALA A 91 4.40 9.60 2.26
N LEU A 92 3.30 9.76 2.99
CA LEU A 92 2.16 8.86 2.95
C LEU A 92 1.53 8.80 1.56
N SER A 93 1.28 9.96 0.92
CA SER A 93 0.75 10.03 -0.44
C SER A 93 1.65 9.29 -1.42
N ILE A 94 2.98 9.49 -1.31
CA ILE A 94 3.95 8.83 -2.17
C ILE A 94 3.91 7.31 -1.95
N GLY A 95 3.83 6.85 -0.70
CA GLY A 95 3.72 5.42 -0.38
C GLY A 95 2.47 4.77 -0.96
N ILE A 96 1.31 5.44 -0.86
CA ILE A 96 0.05 4.93 -1.45
C ILE A 96 0.15 4.94 -2.97
N THR A 97 0.73 5.98 -3.55
CA THR A 97 0.91 6.08 -5.00
C THR A 97 1.81 4.96 -5.52
N THR A 98 2.94 4.67 -4.86
CA THR A 98 3.82 3.57 -5.28
C THR A 98 3.16 2.21 -5.13
N HIS A 99 2.33 2.02 -4.09
CA HIS A 99 1.51 0.83 -3.94
C HIS A 99 0.61 0.62 -5.17
N PHE A 100 -0.11 1.67 -5.58
CA PHE A 100 -1.04 1.62 -6.70
C PHE A 100 -0.34 1.38 -8.04
N LEU A 101 0.80 2.04 -8.28
CA LEU A 101 1.58 1.84 -9.49
C LEU A 101 2.05 0.38 -9.61
N MET A 102 2.39 -0.27 -8.49
CA MET A 102 2.73 -1.69 -8.48
C MET A 102 1.50 -2.55 -8.77
N ASP A 103 0.35 -2.23 -8.18
CA ASP A 103 -0.88 -3.00 -8.38
C ASP A 103 -1.44 -2.89 -9.80
N MET A 104 -1.21 -1.77 -10.49
CA MET A 104 -1.52 -1.59 -11.92
C MET A 104 -0.71 -2.53 -12.84
N GLN A 105 0.42 -3.07 -12.38
CA GLN A 105 1.16 -4.12 -13.13
C GLN A 105 0.45 -5.47 -13.07
N SER A 106 -0.38 -5.68 -12.05
CA SER A 106 -1.14 -6.91 -11.87
C SER A 106 -2.42 -6.91 -12.71
N HIS A 107 -2.94 -8.11 -13.01
CA HIS A 107 -4.25 -8.25 -13.66
C HIS A 107 -5.42 -7.71 -12.84
N ARG A 108 -5.23 -7.48 -11.52
CA ARG A 108 -6.28 -6.93 -10.65
C ARG A 108 -6.38 -5.41 -10.74
N GLY A 109 -5.30 -4.74 -11.13
CA GLY A 109 -5.27 -3.29 -11.27
C GLY A 109 -5.70 -2.51 -10.01
N VAL A 110 -6.15 -1.28 -10.26
CA VAL A 110 -6.62 -0.31 -9.26
C VAL A 110 -7.95 0.27 -9.77
N ALA A 111 -8.94 0.43 -8.90
CA ALA A 111 -10.21 1.09 -9.25
C ALA A 111 -9.97 2.56 -9.62
N LEU A 112 -10.55 3.03 -10.73
CA LEU A 112 -10.36 4.42 -11.16
C LEU A 112 -11.07 5.39 -10.22
N LEU A 113 -12.33 5.15 -9.89
CA LEU A 113 -13.10 6.00 -9.00
C LEU A 113 -14.00 5.11 -8.16
N TRP A 114 -14.10 5.35 -6.85
CA TRP A 114 -15.15 4.72 -6.06
C TRP A 114 -16.40 5.61 -6.09
N PRO A 115 -17.62 5.05 -6.25
CA PRO A 115 -17.99 3.62 -6.28
C PRO A 115 -18.05 2.98 -7.68
N SER A 116 -17.37 3.53 -8.68
CA SER A 116 -17.37 2.97 -10.04
C SER A 116 -16.68 1.61 -10.13
N PRO A 117 -17.23 0.63 -10.89
CA PRO A 117 -16.64 -0.69 -11.05
C PRO A 117 -15.51 -0.75 -12.10
N ILE A 118 -14.97 0.38 -12.55
CA ILE A 118 -13.92 0.41 -13.58
C ILE A 118 -12.56 0.25 -12.93
N ILE A 119 -11.83 -0.80 -13.33
CA ILE A 119 -10.43 -1.05 -12.97
C ILE A 119 -9.52 -0.58 -14.10
N PHE A 120 -8.41 0.03 -13.71
CA PHE A 120 -7.28 0.31 -14.58
C PHE A 120 -6.08 -0.57 -14.23
N SER A 121 -5.47 -1.16 -15.27
CA SER A 121 -4.16 -1.81 -15.22
C SER A 121 -3.33 -1.35 -16.42
N TYR A 122 -2.01 -1.54 -16.39
CA TYR A 122 -1.16 -1.24 -17.56
C TYR A 122 -1.48 -2.12 -18.78
N LYS A 123 -2.26 -3.18 -18.61
CA LYS A 123 -2.75 -4.04 -19.70
C LYS A 123 -4.04 -3.51 -20.34
N GLY A 124 -4.67 -2.51 -19.74
CA GLY A 124 -5.91 -1.92 -20.22
C GLY A 124 -6.94 -1.69 -19.11
N LEU A 125 -8.13 -1.27 -19.54
CA LEU A 125 -9.30 -1.09 -18.69
C LEU A 125 -10.09 -2.40 -18.62
N SER A 126 -10.54 -2.76 -17.42
CA SER A 126 -11.45 -3.88 -17.20
C SER A 126 -12.59 -3.45 -16.28
N LEU A 127 -13.74 -4.10 -16.42
CA LEU A 127 -14.78 -4.02 -15.41
C LEU A 127 -14.41 -4.97 -14.26
N ILE A 128 -14.74 -4.59 -13.02
CA ILE A 128 -14.70 -5.51 -11.89
C ILE A 128 -15.60 -6.69 -12.24
N ASP A 129 -14.98 -7.83 -12.51
CA ASP A 129 -15.68 -9.08 -12.48
C ASP A 129 -15.74 -9.52 -11.02
N HIS A 130 -16.92 -9.44 -10.41
CA HIS A 130 -17.18 -9.96 -9.06
C HIS A 130 -16.93 -11.49 -8.96
N ALA A 131 -16.64 -12.16 -10.09
CA ALA A 131 -16.21 -13.55 -10.15
C ALA A 131 -14.70 -13.77 -9.96
N LEU A 132 -13.88 -12.72 -9.81
CA LEU A 132 -12.51 -12.91 -9.31
C LEU A 132 -12.60 -13.56 -7.94
N PRO A 133 -11.94 -14.71 -7.70
CA PRO A 133 -12.14 -15.44 -6.46
C PRO A 133 -11.72 -14.53 -5.32
N SER A 134 -12.72 -14.06 -4.56
CA SER A 134 -12.53 -13.80 -3.15
C SER A 134 -11.81 -15.03 -2.61
N MET A 135 -10.87 -14.87 -1.70
CA MET A 135 -10.23 -16.04 -1.08
C MET A 135 -11.27 -17.04 -0.53
N PHE A 136 -12.50 -16.58 -0.29
CA PHE A 136 -13.64 -17.33 0.21
C PHE A 136 -14.43 -18.11 -0.86
N ASN A 137 -14.23 -17.82 -2.15
CA ASN A 137 -14.75 -18.62 -3.27
C ASN A 137 -13.74 -19.63 -3.80
N SER A 138 -12.51 -19.66 -3.25
CA SER A 138 -11.45 -20.61 -3.61
C SER A 138 -11.56 -21.90 -2.79
N SER A 139 -11.00 -23.00 -3.31
CA SER A 139 -11.01 -24.28 -2.57
C SER A 139 -10.17 -24.17 -1.28
N TYR A 140 -10.51 -24.96 -0.25
CA TYR A 140 -9.77 -24.97 1.02
C TYR A 140 -8.25 -25.10 0.84
N GLN A 141 -7.80 -25.93 -0.10
CA GLN A 141 -6.40 -26.12 -0.42
C GLN A 141 -5.76 -24.86 -1.04
N GLN A 142 -6.48 -24.16 -1.92
CA GLN A 142 -6.04 -22.89 -2.49
C GLN A 142 -5.95 -21.80 -1.42
N THR A 143 -6.92 -21.74 -0.49
CA THR A 143 -6.90 -20.79 0.63
C THR A 143 -5.68 -21.01 1.53
N ILE A 144 -5.39 -22.26 1.93
CA ILE A 144 -4.19 -22.56 2.75
C ILE A 144 -2.92 -22.18 2.01
N HIS A 145 -2.81 -22.56 0.73
CA HIS A 145 -1.63 -22.26 -0.07
C HIS A 145 -1.39 -20.76 -0.14
N PHE A 146 -2.43 -19.96 -0.35
CA PHE A 146 -2.35 -18.52 -0.41
C PHE A 146 -2.01 -17.89 0.96
N LEU A 147 -2.62 -18.37 2.05
CA LEU A 147 -2.29 -17.92 3.41
C LEU A 147 -0.82 -18.19 3.74
N LYS A 148 -0.28 -19.35 3.38
CA LYS A 148 1.14 -19.65 3.56
C LYS A 148 2.03 -18.65 2.82
N HIS A 149 1.66 -18.29 1.59
CA HIS A 149 2.41 -17.30 0.81
C HIS A 149 2.38 -15.91 1.46
N ILE A 150 1.20 -15.44 1.91
CA ILE A 150 1.08 -14.17 2.62
C ILE A 150 1.93 -14.16 3.89
N LEU A 151 1.87 -15.22 4.69
CA LEU A 151 2.62 -15.31 5.94
C LEU A 151 4.13 -15.28 5.69
N TRP A 152 4.62 -16.05 4.71
CA TRP A 152 6.04 -16.05 4.34
C TRP A 152 6.50 -14.69 3.83
N ASP A 153 5.74 -14.07 2.92
CA ASP A 153 6.08 -12.77 2.39
C ASP A 153 6.07 -11.68 3.48
N THR A 154 5.07 -11.72 4.37
CA THR A 154 4.97 -10.79 5.50
C THR A 154 6.15 -10.96 6.46
N ALA A 155 6.51 -12.21 6.79
CA ALA A 155 7.66 -12.51 7.64
C ALA A 155 8.96 -12.01 7.02
N LEU A 156 9.16 -12.22 5.71
CA LEU A 156 10.31 -11.71 4.98
C LEU A 156 10.35 -10.18 4.97
N GLY A 157 9.22 -9.51 4.73
CA GLY A 157 9.12 -8.06 4.76
C GLY A 157 9.47 -7.46 6.12
N ILE A 158 8.94 -8.03 7.21
CA ILE A 158 9.24 -7.60 8.58
C ILE A 158 10.72 -7.83 8.91
N ALA A 159 11.25 -9.02 8.61
CA ALA A 159 12.66 -9.34 8.87
C ALA A 159 13.60 -8.39 8.10
N TRP A 160 13.24 -8.05 6.86
CA TRP A 160 13.99 -7.12 6.04
C TRP A 160 13.94 -5.67 6.56
N LEU A 161 12.78 -5.19 7.00
CA LEU A 161 12.67 -3.88 7.64
C LEU A 161 13.53 -3.80 8.91
N PHE A 162 13.50 -4.86 9.72
CA PHE A 162 14.34 -4.94 10.92
C PHE A 162 15.82 -4.91 10.55
N TYR A 163 16.24 -5.68 9.54
CA TYR A 163 17.60 -5.65 9.01
C TYR A 163 18.02 -4.25 8.54
N LEU A 164 17.16 -3.52 7.83
CA LEU A 164 17.44 -2.15 7.39
C LEU A 164 17.60 -1.18 8.56
N GLY A 165 16.80 -1.35 9.62
CA GLY A 165 16.94 -0.61 10.87
C GLY A 165 18.29 -0.87 11.54
N LEU A 166 18.66 -2.14 11.73
CA LEU A 166 19.95 -2.54 12.30
C LEU A 166 21.16 -2.00 11.53
N ARG A 167 21.07 -1.98 10.20
CA ARG A 167 22.13 -1.46 9.32
C ARG A 167 22.11 0.06 9.17
N LYS A 168 21.25 0.77 9.91
CA LYS A 168 21.06 2.23 9.84
C LYS A 168 20.79 2.73 8.41
N LYS A 169 20.15 1.88 7.59
CA LYS A 169 19.75 2.22 6.21
C LYS A 169 18.44 3.00 6.19
N ILE A 170 17.61 2.78 7.19
CA ILE A 170 16.46 3.60 7.57
C ILE A 170 16.77 4.19 8.95
N ARG A 171 16.38 5.45 9.19
CA ARG A 171 16.39 6.02 10.54
C ARG A 171 15.03 5.70 11.15
N PHE A 172 14.99 4.75 12.07
CA PHE A 172 13.87 4.61 13.00
C PHE A 172 14.21 5.42 14.25
#